data_AF-A0A4R4ICB3-F1
#
_entry.id   AF-A0A4R4ICB3-F1
#
_cell.length_a   1.000
_cell.length_b   1.000
_cell.length_c   1.000
_cell.angle_alpha   90.00
_cell.angle_beta   90.00
_cell.angle_gamma   90.00
#
_symmetry.space_group_name_H-M   'P 1'
#
loop_
_entity.id
_entity.type
_entity.pdbx_description
1 polymer ?
#
loop_
_entity_poly.entity_id
_entity_poly.type
_entity_poly.pdbx_seq_one_letter_code
_entity_poly.pdbx_strand_id
1 'polypeptide(L)'
;MKILVTGGGGFLGQALCRGLVERGHEVLSFNRGHYPALQALGVGQIRGDLADANAVHHAAAGVGAIFHNAAKAGAWGSYDSYFQANVVGTRNVLAACRAHGIGRLVYTSTPSVTHRATHPVEGLGADEVPYGEDFQAPYAATKTLAEQEVLAANGAELATVALRPRLIWGPGDNQLVPRLAERARAGRLRFVGDGSNKVDTTFIDNAAQAHFDAFDHLVVGAACAGKAYFISNGEPLEMRVLLNKLLAAVDAPPVTKTISFKTAYRIGAVCERLWPLLRLRGEPPMTRFLAEQLCTPHWYSMEPARRDFGYVPQVSIAEGLRCLAAGR
;
A
#
# COMPACT_ATOMS: atom_id res chain seq x y z
N MET A 1 -4.12 1.88 -24.71
CA MET A 1 -4.23 0.40 -24.60
C MET A 1 -5.26 0.05 -23.54
N LYS A 2 -5.67 -1.21 -23.45
CA LYS A 2 -6.60 -1.69 -22.43
C LYS A 2 -5.87 -2.20 -21.18
N ILE A 3 -6.21 -1.69 -20.01
CA ILE A 3 -5.49 -1.95 -18.74
C ILE A 3 -6.47 -2.42 -17.67
N LEU A 4 -6.11 -3.49 -16.97
CA LEU A 4 -6.87 -3.97 -15.80
C LEU A 4 -6.27 -3.43 -14.50
N VAL A 5 -7.09 -2.81 -13.67
CA VAL A 5 -6.73 -2.43 -12.29
C VAL A 5 -7.49 -3.33 -11.32
N THR A 6 -6.78 -4.26 -10.69
CA THR A 6 -7.38 -5.02 -9.58
C THR A 6 -7.46 -4.12 -8.35
N GLY A 7 -8.62 -4.10 -7.67
CA GLY A 7 -8.81 -3.24 -6.51
C GLY A 7 -8.92 -1.76 -6.84
N GLY A 8 -9.36 -1.41 -8.06
CA GLY A 8 -9.58 -0.02 -8.46
C GLY A 8 -10.64 0.71 -7.63
N GLY A 9 -11.49 0.00 -6.89
CA GLY A 9 -12.43 0.61 -5.94
C GLY A 9 -11.80 1.10 -4.62
N GLY A 10 -10.56 0.70 -4.33
CA GLY A 10 -9.82 1.14 -3.15
C GLY A 10 -9.25 2.56 -3.29
N PHE A 11 -8.69 3.11 -2.21
CA PHE A 11 -8.17 4.48 -2.18
C PHE A 11 -7.12 4.75 -3.27
N LEU A 12 -6.00 4.02 -3.26
CA LEU A 12 -5.00 4.08 -4.33
C LEU A 12 -5.58 3.62 -5.69
N GLY A 13 -6.41 2.58 -5.67
CA GLY A 13 -7.00 2.04 -6.89
C GLY A 13 -7.81 3.07 -7.69
N GLN A 14 -8.56 3.94 -7.02
CA GLN A 14 -9.34 4.99 -7.68
C GLN A 14 -8.44 6.06 -8.30
N ALA A 15 -7.35 6.43 -7.61
CA ALA A 15 -6.34 7.35 -8.15
C ALA A 15 -5.64 6.75 -9.38
N LEU A 16 -5.31 5.45 -9.35
CA LEU A 16 -4.75 4.72 -10.48
C LEU A 16 -5.74 4.70 -11.67
N CYS A 17 -7.00 4.33 -11.43
CA CYS A 17 -8.02 4.31 -12.48
C CYS A 17 -8.21 5.69 -13.12
N ARG A 18 -8.34 6.75 -12.31
CA ARG A 18 -8.46 8.14 -12.80
C ARG A 18 -7.25 8.52 -13.66
N GLY A 19 -6.03 8.35 -13.13
CA GLY A 19 -4.81 8.73 -13.85
C GLY A 19 -4.57 7.93 -15.13
N LEU A 20 -4.99 6.66 -15.20
CA LEU A 20 -4.91 5.86 -16.44
C LEU A 20 -5.93 6.33 -17.49
N VAL A 21 -7.14 6.70 -17.08
CA VAL A 21 -8.14 7.28 -17.99
C VAL A 21 -7.64 8.63 -18.55
N GLU A 22 -7.11 9.50 -17.69
CA GLU A 22 -6.52 10.79 -18.10
C GLU A 22 -5.36 10.63 -19.09
N ARG A 23 -4.63 9.51 -19.02
CA ARG A 23 -3.56 9.12 -19.96
C ARG A 23 -4.08 8.47 -21.26
N GLY A 24 -5.39 8.43 -21.47
CA GLY A 24 -6.02 7.92 -22.69
C GLY A 24 -6.05 6.39 -22.80
N HIS A 25 -6.01 5.68 -21.67
CA HIS A 25 -6.16 4.22 -21.65
C HIS A 25 -7.63 3.80 -21.47
N GLU A 26 -7.99 2.64 -22.05
CA GLU A 26 -9.24 1.97 -21.73
C GLU A 26 -9.02 1.21 -20.41
N VAL A 27 -9.74 1.59 -19.35
CA VAL A 27 -9.51 1.04 -18.02
C VAL A 27 -10.65 0.12 -17.62
N LEU A 28 -10.28 -1.10 -17.21
CA LEU A 28 -11.16 -2.02 -16.50
C LEU A 28 -10.76 -2.10 -15.04
N SER A 29 -11.73 -2.19 -14.15
CA SER A 29 -11.51 -2.41 -12.74
C SER A 29 -12.10 -3.73 -12.28
N PHE A 30 -11.29 -4.55 -11.61
CA PHE A 30 -11.73 -5.82 -11.02
C PHE A 30 -11.86 -5.68 -9.50
N ASN A 31 -13.09 -5.76 -8.99
CA ASN A 31 -13.38 -5.56 -7.57
C ASN A 31 -14.48 -6.50 -7.06
N ARG A 32 -14.60 -6.65 -5.74
CA ARG A 32 -15.71 -7.42 -5.13
C ARG A 32 -17.06 -6.70 -5.15
N GLY A 33 -17.07 -5.38 -5.36
CA GLY A 33 -18.25 -4.53 -5.38
C GLY A 33 -18.28 -3.58 -6.58
N HIS A 34 -19.37 -2.82 -6.71
CA HIS A 34 -19.53 -1.77 -7.71
C HIS A 34 -19.23 -0.40 -7.10
N TYR A 35 -18.53 0.46 -7.84
CA TYR A 35 -18.10 1.77 -7.38
C TYR A 35 -18.61 2.86 -8.33
N PRO A 36 -19.59 3.69 -7.89
CA PRO A 36 -20.13 4.77 -8.73
C PRO A 36 -19.08 5.77 -9.20
N ALA A 37 -18.06 6.06 -8.37
CA ALA A 37 -16.97 6.95 -8.73
C ALA A 37 -16.18 6.46 -9.96
N LEU A 38 -15.97 5.15 -10.09
CA LEU A 38 -15.30 4.57 -11.26
C LEU A 38 -16.18 4.65 -12.52
N GLN A 39 -17.48 4.41 -12.37
CA GLN A 39 -18.43 4.54 -13.47
C GLN A 39 -18.48 5.97 -14.02
N ALA A 40 -18.43 6.98 -13.14
CA ALA A 40 -18.39 8.39 -13.52
C ALA A 40 -17.11 8.75 -14.30
N LEU A 41 -16.01 8.00 -14.11
CA LEU A 41 -14.76 8.13 -14.86
C LEU A 41 -14.76 7.35 -16.19
N GLY A 42 -15.86 6.68 -16.54
CA GLY A 42 -15.92 5.82 -17.73
C GLY A 42 -15.14 4.50 -17.58
N VAL A 43 -14.78 4.10 -16.36
CA VAL A 43 -14.05 2.86 -16.09
C VAL A 43 -15.01 1.68 -16.13
N GLY A 44 -14.72 0.68 -16.98
CA GLY A 44 -15.48 -0.57 -17.00
C GLY A 44 -15.26 -1.35 -15.71
N GLN A 45 -16.29 -2.00 -15.16
CA GLN A 45 -16.19 -2.68 -13.87
C GLN A 45 -16.59 -4.15 -14.01
N ILE A 46 -15.71 -5.02 -13.52
CA ILE A 46 -15.93 -6.47 -13.47
C ILE A 46 -15.95 -6.88 -12.01
N ARG A 47 -17.04 -7.53 -11.61
CA ARG A 47 -17.21 -8.01 -10.24
C ARG A 47 -16.65 -9.41 -10.09
N GLY A 48 -15.78 -9.62 -9.12
CA GLY A 48 -15.27 -10.96 -8.78
C GLY A 48 -14.36 -10.95 -7.56
N ASP A 49 -13.96 -12.15 -7.14
CA ASP A 49 -12.95 -12.35 -6.11
C ASP A 49 -11.62 -12.71 -6.79
N LEU A 50 -10.50 -12.19 -6.27
CA LEU A 50 -9.18 -12.54 -6.76
C LEU A 50 -8.85 -14.02 -6.54
N ALA A 51 -9.42 -14.65 -5.51
CA ALA A 51 -9.24 -16.08 -5.26
C ALA A 51 -9.97 -16.97 -6.29
N ASP A 52 -10.90 -16.41 -7.06
CA ASP A 52 -11.57 -17.11 -8.17
C ASP A 52 -10.77 -16.95 -9.47
N ALA A 53 -10.05 -18.01 -9.85
CA ALA A 53 -9.23 -18.03 -11.05
C ALA A 53 -10.04 -17.72 -12.31
N ASN A 54 -11.25 -18.26 -12.46
CA ASN A 54 -12.08 -18.04 -13.65
C ASN A 54 -12.51 -16.58 -13.76
N ALA A 55 -12.87 -15.95 -12.64
CA ALA A 55 -13.21 -14.54 -12.60
C ALA A 55 -12.01 -13.65 -12.99
N VAL A 56 -10.80 -13.98 -12.52
CA VAL A 56 -9.58 -13.26 -12.89
C VAL A 56 -9.26 -13.46 -14.38
N HIS A 57 -9.37 -14.68 -14.91
CA HIS A 57 -9.15 -14.96 -16.33
C HIS A 57 -10.14 -14.21 -17.23
N HIS A 58 -11.41 -14.14 -16.84
CA HIS A 58 -12.41 -13.34 -17.55
C HIS A 58 -12.04 -11.86 -17.53
N ALA A 59 -11.66 -11.31 -16.36
CA ALA A 59 -11.29 -9.91 -16.24
C ALA A 59 -10.03 -9.53 -17.04
N ALA A 60 -9.11 -10.47 -17.21
CA ALA A 60 -7.86 -10.29 -17.95
C ALA A 60 -7.99 -10.48 -19.46
N ALA A 61 -9.13 -10.94 -19.98
CA ALA A 61 -9.30 -11.18 -21.41
C ALA A 61 -9.15 -9.89 -22.23
N GLY A 62 -8.21 -9.89 -23.19
CA GLY A 62 -7.97 -8.78 -24.11
C GLY A 62 -7.31 -7.55 -23.49
N VAL A 63 -6.77 -7.63 -22.27
CA VAL A 63 -6.02 -6.53 -21.64
C VAL A 63 -4.53 -6.64 -22.00
N GLY A 64 -3.84 -5.51 -22.14
CA GLY A 64 -2.41 -5.47 -22.47
C GLY A 64 -1.49 -5.28 -21.27
N ALA A 65 -2.03 -4.88 -20.13
CA ALA A 65 -1.29 -4.70 -18.88
C ALA A 65 -2.20 -4.80 -17.65
N ILE A 66 -1.60 -5.12 -16.50
CA ILE A 66 -2.30 -5.20 -15.21
C ILE A 66 -1.59 -4.32 -14.16
N PHE A 67 -2.39 -3.52 -13.45
CA PHE A 67 -2.02 -2.89 -12.19
C PHE A 67 -2.64 -3.71 -11.05
N HIS A 68 -1.81 -4.52 -10.39
CA HIS A 68 -2.23 -5.39 -9.32
C HIS A 68 -2.15 -4.69 -7.96
N ASN A 69 -3.20 -3.90 -7.65
CA ASN A 69 -3.33 -3.13 -6.40
C ASN A 69 -4.22 -3.82 -5.34
N ALA A 70 -5.10 -4.75 -5.73
CA ALA A 70 -5.96 -5.42 -4.76
C ALA A 70 -5.18 -6.32 -3.81
N ALA A 71 -5.41 -6.11 -2.52
CA ALA A 71 -4.93 -6.94 -1.42
C ALA A 71 -5.87 -6.79 -0.22
N LYS A 72 -5.87 -7.79 0.66
CA LYS A 72 -6.37 -7.63 2.02
C LYS A 72 -5.26 -7.00 2.87
N ALA A 73 -5.48 -5.75 3.28
CA ALA A 73 -4.64 -5.02 4.22
C ALA A 73 -5.13 -5.16 5.68
N GLY A 74 -4.40 -4.58 6.63
CA GLY A 74 -4.73 -4.58 8.06
C GLY A 74 -3.90 -5.59 8.86
N ALA A 75 -4.02 -5.52 10.19
CA ALA A 75 -3.18 -6.31 11.11
C ALA A 75 -3.97 -7.41 11.83
N TRP A 76 -5.22 -7.69 11.43
CA TRP A 76 -6.11 -8.57 12.19
C TRP A 76 -7.06 -9.38 11.29
N GLY A 77 -7.07 -10.70 11.51
CA GLY A 77 -7.88 -11.67 10.75
C GLY A 77 -7.19 -13.04 10.70
N SER A 78 -7.87 -14.05 10.14
CA SER A 78 -7.25 -15.37 9.96
C SER A 78 -6.16 -15.32 8.88
N TYR A 79 -5.08 -16.06 9.07
CA TYR A 79 -4.01 -16.16 8.08
C TYR A 79 -4.55 -16.59 6.71
N ASP A 80 -5.43 -17.59 6.67
CA ASP A 80 -6.07 -18.05 5.43
C ASP A 80 -6.76 -16.92 4.67
N SER A 81 -7.50 -16.04 5.35
CA SER A 81 -8.17 -14.92 4.67
C SER A 81 -7.20 -13.91 4.03
N TYR A 82 -5.98 -13.77 4.56
CA TYR A 82 -4.91 -13.00 3.92
C TYR A 82 -4.25 -13.79 2.80
N PHE A 83 -4.01 -15.09 3.01
CA PHE A 83 -3.39 -15.97 2.03
C PHE A 83 -4.22 -16.10 0.75
N GLN A 84 -5.53 -16.30 0.86
CA GLN A 84 -6.44 -16.35 -0.29
C GLN A 84 -6.42 -15.04 -1.10
N ALA A 85 -6.56 -13.90 -0.42
CA ALA A 85 -6.63 -12.61 -1.11
C ALA A 85 -5.28 -12.18 -1.70
N ASN A 86 -4.19 -12.36 -0.95
CA ASN A 86 -2.88 -11.79 -1.28
C ASN A 86 -2.00 -12.77 -2.05
N VAL A 87 -2.02 -14.07 -1.74
CA VAL A 87 -1.14 -15.06 -2.38
C VAL A 87 -1.87 -15.76 -3.52
N VAL A 88 -3.00 -16.42 -3.23
CA VAL A 88 -3.79 -17.11 -4.28
C VAL A 88 -4.28 -16.10 -5.32
N GLY A 89 -4.75 -14.93 -4.89
CA GLY A 89 -5.10 -13.82 -5.77
C GLY A 89 -3.99 -13.40 -6.72
N THR A 90 -2.77 -13.20 -6.21
CA THR A 90 -1.62 -12.86 -7.05
C THR A 90 -1.24 -13.99 -8.00
N ARG A 91 -1.29 -15.26 -7.55
CA ARG A 91 -1.04 -16.43 -8.42
C ARG A 91 -2.02 -16.48 -9.59
N ASN A 92 -3.30 -16.20 -9.35
CA ASN A 92 -4.31 -16.15 -10.40
C ASN A 92 -4.03 -15.02 -11.39
N VAL A 93 -3.61 -13.84 -10.92
CA VAL A 93 -3.19 -12.73 -11.79
C VAL A 93 -1.99 -13.12 -12.65
N LEU A 94 -0.97 -13.75 -12.05
CA LEU A 94 0.22 -14.22 -12.78
C LEU A 94 -0.13 -15.30 -13.81
N ALA A 95 -1.03 -16.22 -13.48
CA ALA A 95 -1.54 -17.23 -14.40
C ALA A 95 -2.32 -16.60 -15.56
N ALA A 96 -3.14 -15.59 -15.28
CA ALA A 96 -3.84 -14.84 -16.31
C ALA A 96 -2.89 -14.05 -17.22
N CYS A 97 -1.82 -13.45 -16.68
CA CYS A 97 -0.81 -12.80 -17.51
C CYS A 97 -0.20 -13.76 -18.53
N ARG A 98 0.18 -14.97 -18.10
CA ARG A 98 0.74 -16.00 -18.99
C ARG A 98 -0.28 -16.48 -20.01
N ALA A 99 -1.51 -16.80 -19.58
CA ALA A 99 -2.53 -17.36 -20.46
C ALA A 99 -3.01 -16.39 -21.54
N HIS A 100 -2.99 -15.08 -21.26
CA HIS A 100 -3.48 -14.04 -22.17
C HIS A 100 -2.36 -13.24 -22.85
N GLY A 101 -1.09 -13.62 -22.67
CA GLY A 101 0.05 -12.93 -23.28
C GLY A 101 0.21 -11.47 -22.82
N ILE A 102 -0.12 -11.18 -21.56
CA ILE A 102 -0.04 -9.83 -20.99
C ILE A 102 1.42 -9.52 -20.67
N GLY A 103 1.98 -8.49 -21.31
CA GLY A 103 3.42 -8.22 -21.23
C GLY A 103 3.88 -7.39 -20.03
N ARG A 104 2.97 -6.79 -19.24
CA ARG A 104 3.33 -5.83 -18.19
C ARG A 104 2.46 -5.98 -16.93
N LEU A 105 3.12 -6.12 -15.79
CA LEU A 105 2.50 -6.20 -14.47
C LEU A 105 3.15 -5.23 -13.47
N VAL A 106 2.40 -4.21 -13.05
CA VAL A 106 2.79 -3.33 -11.94
C VAL A 106 2.09 -3.82 -10.68
N TYR A 107 2.86 -4.22 -9.67
CA TYR A 107 2.36 -4.75 -8.42
C TYR A 107 2.51 -3.76 -7.27
N THR A 108 1.41 -3.46 -6.58
CA THR A 108 1.44 -2.65 -5.36
C THR A 108 1.77 -3.54 -4.17
N SER A 109 3.00 -3.44 -3.70
CA SER A 109 3.52 -4.07 -2.49
C SER A 109 3.47 -3.10 -1.29
N THR A 110 4.31 -3.30 -0.28
CA THR A 110 4.33 -2.51 0.94
C THR A 110 5.70 -2.57 1.61
N PRO A 111 6.17 -1.52 2.29
CA PRO A 111 7.39 -1.59 3.09
C PRO A 111 7.29 -2.60 4.25
N SER A 112 6.09 -3.06 4.62
CA SER A 112 5.93 -4.11 5.63
C SER A 112 6.58 -5.44 5.24
N VAL A 113 6.85 -5.70 3.96
CA VAL A 113 7.57 -6.91 3.50
C VAL A 113 9.04 -6.93 3.94
N THR A 114 9.58 -5.77 4.34
CA THR A 114 10.95 -5.64 4.86
C THR A 114 10.98 -5.28 6.34
N HIS A 115 9.83 -5.26 7.02
CA HIS A 115 9.78 -4.93 8.45
C HIS A 115 10.50 -6.00 9.27
N ARG A 116 11.50 -5.57 10.04
CA ARG A 116 12.23 -6.41 11.00
C ARG A 116 12.12 -5.74 12.36
N ALA A 117 11.63 -6.47 13.35
CA ALA A 117 11.29 -5.92 14.68
C ALA A 117 12.46 -5.17 15.37
N THR A 118 13.70 -5.45 14.97
CA THR A 118 14.93 -4.90 15.58
C THR A 118 15.83 -4.11 14.63
N HIS A 119 15.42 -3.86 13.38
CA HIS A 119 16.26 -3.16 12.40
C HIS A 119 15.50 -2.02 11.72
N PRO A 120 15.67 -0.77 12.18
CA PRO A 120 15.15 0.38 11.46
C PRO A 120 15.78 0.45 10.07
N VAL A 121 15.01 0.91 9.09
CA VAL A 121 15.54 1.22 7.77
C VAL A 121 15.71 2.73 7.69
N GLU A 122 16.96 3.17 7.58
CA GLU A 122 17.32 4.58 7.59
C GLU A 122 18.05 4.93 6.29
N GLY A 123 17.29 5.33 5.28
CA GLY A 123 17.85 5.84 4.02
C GLY A 123 18.36 4.78 3.06
N LEU A 124 18.01 3.51 3.27
CA LEU A 124 18.41 2.42 2.39
C LEU A 124 17.41 2.20 1.26
N GLY A 125 17.92 1.79 0.10
CA GLY A 125 17.16 1.38 -1.08
C GLY A 125 16.58 -0.03 -0.95
N ALA A 126 15.65 -0.39 -1.85
CA ALA A 126 15.00 -1.70 -1.82
C ALA A 126 15.93 -2.88 -2.16
N ASP A 127 17.03 -2.59 -2.85
CA ASP A 127 18.14 -3.51 -3.17
C ASP A 127 19.09 -3.76 -2.00
N GLU A 128 19.11 -2.86 -1.02
CA GLU A 128 19.95 -2.95 0.18
C GLU A 128 19.21 -3.57 1.38
N VAL A 129 17.87 -3.57 1.32
CA VAL A 129 17.03 -4.01 2.44
C VAL A 129 16.47 -5.40 2.16
N PRO A 130 16.88 -6.43 2.94
CA PRO A 130 16.36 -7.77 2.77
C PRO A 130 14.88 -7.85 3.17
N TYR A 131 14.22 -8.93 2.73
CA TYR A 131 12.91 -9.29 3.24
C TYR A 131 12.95 -9.48 4.77
N GLY A 132 11.85 -9.12 5.42
CA GLY A 132 11.68 -9.39 6.84
C GLY A 132 11.55 -10.89 7.12
N GLU A 133 11.81 -11.24 8.38
CA GLU A 133 11.72 -12.61 8.91
C GLU A 133 10.75 -12.61 10.10
N ASP A 134 10.19 -13.78 10.43
CA ASP A 134 9.35 -13.99 11.63
C ASP A 134 8.18 -13.01 11.81
N PHE A 135 7.53 -12.67 10.69
CA PHE A 135 6.42 -11.72 10.67
C PHE A 135 5.30 -12.09 11.67
N GLN A 136 5.05 -11.19 12.62
CA GLN A 136 3.95 -11.34 13.59
C GLN A 136 2.56 -11.12 12.96
N ALA A 137 2.49 -10.43 11.81
CA ALA A 137 1.24 -10.10 11.13
C ALA A 137 1.09 -10.90 9.81
N PRO A 138 -0.06 -11.60 9.59
CA PRO A 138 -0.33 -12.32 8.34
C PRO A 138 -0.21 -11.46 7.08
N TYR A 139 -0.54 -10.17 7.18
CA TYR A 139 -0.43 -9.23 6.05
C TYR A 139 0.98 -9.13 5.50
N ALA A 140 1.97 -8.88 6.36
CA ALA A 140 3.37 -8.75 5.93
C ALA A 140 3.87 -10.06 5.30
N ALA A 141 3.63 -11.19 5.97
CA ALA A 141 4.03 -12.51 5.47
C ALA A 141 3.43 -12.83 4.08
N THR A 142 2.13 -12.61 3.90
CA THR A 142 1.45 -12.93 2.64
C THR A 142 1.82 -11.96 1.52
N LYS A 143 2.06 -10.68 1.80
CA LYS A 143 2.56 -9.71 0.81
C LYS A 143 4.00 -10.00 0.40
N THR A 144 4.84 -10.49 1.31
CA THR A 144 6.20 -10.95 1.01
C THR A 144 6.18 -12.10 0.01
N LEU A 145 5.39 -13.15 0.29
CA LEU A 145 5.25 -14.29 -0.63
C LEU A 145 4.77 -13.86 -2.01
N ALA A 146 3.74 -13.02 -2.07
CA ALA A 146 3.20 -12.52 -3.33
C ALA A 146 4.20 -11.62 -4.10
N GLU A 147 4.96 -10.76 -3.41
CA GLU A 147 6.02 -9.95 -4.06
C GLU A 147 7.10 -10.85 -4.65
N GLN A 148 7.59 -11.85 -3.90
CA GLN A 148 8.59 -12.79 -4.38
C GLN A 148 8.12 -13.54 -5.62
N GLU A 149 6.87 -14.01 -5.65
CA GLU A 149 6.29 -14.69 -6.80
C GLU A 149 6.13 -13.76 -8.02
N VAL A 150 5.77 -12.49 -7.80
CA VAL A 150 5.70 -11.48 -8.88
C VAL A 150 7.07 -11.20 -9.48
N LEU A 151 8.09 -10.98 -8.65
CA LEU A 151 9.45 -10.72 -9.13
C LEU A 151 10.04 -11.94 -9.83
N ALA A 152 9.78 -13.14 -9.31
CA ALA A 152 10.21 -14.40 -9.94
C ALA A 152 9.51 -14.69 -11.28
N ALA A 153 8.32 -14.13 -11.51
CA ALA A 153 7.61 -14.26 -12.78
C ALA A 153 8.12 -13.33 -13.89
N ASN A 154 9.06 -12.42 -13.58
CA ASN A 154 9.71 -11.58 -14.58
C ASN A 154 10.51 -12.44 -15.57
N GLY A 155 10.30 -12.23 -16.88
CA GLY A 155 10.95 -13.05 -17.90
C GLY A 155 10.79 -12.49 -19.32
N ALA A 156 11.01 -13.34 -20.32
CA ALA A 156 11.00 -12.96 -21.73
C ALA A 156 9.62 -12.50 -22.24
N GLU A 157 8.54 -12.91 -21.58
CA GLU A 157 7.16 -12.63 -22.01
C GLU A 157 6.42 -11.67 -21.07
N LEU A 158 6.91 -11.49 -19.84
CA LEU A 158 6.26 -10.68 -18.81
C LEU A 158 7.31 -9.83 -18.08
N ALA A 159 7.15 -8.51 -18.18
CA ALA A 159 7.88 -7.57 -17.35
C ALA A 159 7.09 -7.28 -16.07
N THR A 160 7.72 -7.45 -14.90
CA THR A 160 7.09 -7.16 -13.60
C THR A 160 7.84 -6.07 -12.83
N VAL A 161 7.13 -5.30 -12.02
CA VAL A 161 7.75 -4.36 -11.07
C VAL A 161 6.92 -4.29 -9.80
N ALA A 162 7.57 -4.23 -8.64
CA ALA A 162 6.90 -4.10 -7.34
C ALA A 162 7.16 -2.72 -6.71
N LEU A 163 6.10 -2.03 -6.30
CA LEU A 163 6.20 -0.72 -5.65
C LEU A 163 5.75 -0.83 -4.20
N ARG A 164 6.56 -0.34 -3.27
CA ARG A 164 6.34 -0.39 -1.81
C ARG A 164 6.01 1.02 -1.28
N PRO A 165 4.83 1.59 -1.58
CA PRO A 165 4.43 2.89 -1.05
C PRO A 165 4.19 2.81 0.46
N ARG A 166 4.55 3.87 1.18
CA ARG A 166 4.37 3.95 2.64
C ARG A 166 3.26 4.91 3.02
N LEU A 167 2.33 4.43 3.88
CA LEU A 167 1.29 5.22 4.55
C LEU A 167 0.67 6.26 3.60
N ILE A 168 -0.06 5.77 2.60
CA ILE A 168 -0.66 6.65 1.60
C ILE A 168 -1.75 7.49 2.25
N TRP A 169 -1.71 8.81 2.04
CA TRP A 169 -2.70 9.75 2.56
C TRP A 169 -3.03 10.83 1.52
N GLY A 170 -4.18 11.47 1.69
CA GLY A 170 -4.64 12.54 0.81
C GLY A 170 -6.16 12.62 0.72
N PRO A 171 -6.69 13.49 -0.13
CA PRO A 171 -8.12 13.61 -0.40
C PRO A 171 -8.74 12.27 -0.80
N GLY A 172 -9.84 11.89 -0.15
CA GLY A 172 -10.51 10.61 -0.39
C GLY A 172 -9.96 9.43 0.43
N ASP A 173 -8.96 9.64 1.30
CA ASP A 173 -8.50 8.64 2.26
C ASP A 173 -9.66 8.19 3.16
N ASN A 174 -9.90 6.87 3.19
CA ASN A 174 -10.96 6.25 3.97
C ASN A 174 -10.44 5.30 5.06
N GLN A 175 -9.13 5.24 5.28
CA GLN A 175 -8.50 4.35 6.26
C GLN A 175 -7.64 5.09 7.29
N LEU A 176 -6.71 5.95 6.86
CA LEU A 176 -5.65 6.41 7.76
C LEU A 176 -6.06 7.69 8.51
N VAL A 177 -6.16 8.81 7.79
CA VAL A 177 -6.44 10.13 8.38
C VAL A 177 -7.77 10.16 9.13
N PRO A 178 -8.90 9.62 8.60
CA PRO A 178 -10.16 9.61 9.34
C PRO A 178 -10.10 8.86 10.66
N ARG A 179 -9.45 7.68 10.71
CA ARG A 179 -9.30 6.90 11.94
C ARG A 179 -8.39 7.58 12.96
N LEU A 180 -7.35 8.27 12.50
CA LEU A 180 -6.49 9.09 13.37
C LEU A 180 -7.28 10.25 13.98
N ALA A 181 -8.04 10.97 13.16
CA ALA A 181 -8.88 12.08 13.60
C ALA A 181 -9.94 11.63 14.62
N GLU A 182 -10.64 10.52 14.36
CA GLU A 182 -11.61 9.93 15.28
C GLU A 182 -10.98 9.62 16.64
N ARG A 183 -9.84 8.94 16.66
CA ARG A 183 -9.13 8.58 17.90
C ARG A 183 -8.58 9.80 18.63
N ALA A 184 -8.15 10.83 17.91
CA ALA A 184 -7.70 12.09 18.48
C ALA A 184 -8.85 12.84 19.16
N ARG A 185 -10.00 12.98 18.47
CA ARG A 185 -11.23 13.59 19.03
C ARG A 185 -11.74 12.83 20.27
N ALA A 186 -11.62 11.51 20.27
CA ALA A 186 -11.96 10.68 21.42
C ALA A 186 -10.93 10.74 22.57
N GLY A 187 -9.81 11.45 22.43
CA GLY A 187 -8.72 11.51 23.41
C GLY A 187 -7.98 10.19 23.62
N ARG A 188 -8.09 9.26 22.65
CA ARG A 188 -7.54 7.89 22.73
C ARG A 188 -6.20 7.72 22.02
N LEU A 189 -5.84 8.66 21.13
CA LEU A 189 -4.60 8.62 20.36
C LEU A 189 -3.39 9.06 21.21
N ARG A 190 -2.29 8.31 21.13
CA ARG A 190 -1.05 8.50 21.91
C ARG A 190 0.14 8.16 21.02
N PHE A 191 1.26 8.84 21.19
CA PHE A 191 2.53 8.43 20.58
C PHE A 191 3.12 7.24 21.31
N VAL A 192 3.68 6.29 20.56
CA VAL A 192 4.53 5.24 21.13
C VAL A 192 5.96 5.77 21.16
N GLY A 193 6.60 5.75 22.33
CA GLY A 193 7.86 6.47 22.56
C GLY A 193 7.63 7.98 22.69
N ASP A 194 8.61 8.79 22.27
CA ASP A 194 8.51 10.26 22.27
C ASP A 194 8.05 10.84 20.91
N GLY A 195 7.87 10.00 19.89
CA GLY A 195 7.43 10.41 18.55
C GLY A 195 8.49 11.15 17.73
N SER A 196 9.75 11.14 18.17
CA SER A 196 10.90 11.71 17.44
C SER A 196 11.40 10.83 16.29
N ASN A 197 10.86 9.61 16.17
CA ASN A 197 11.20 8.70 15.08
C ASN A 197 10.87 9.32 13.73
N LYS A 198 11.86 9.38 12.84
CA LYS A 198 11.67 9.87 11.48
C LYS A 198 10.87 8.87 10.66
N VAL A 199 9.85 9.38 9.98
CA VAL A 199 8.96 8.62 9.11
C VAL A 199 8.80 9.36 7.79
N ASP A 200 8.91 8.61 6.69
CA ASP A 200 8.45 9.07 5.38
C ASP A 200 7.07 8.48 5.04
N THR A 201 6.26 9.24 4.32
CA THR A 201 4.88 8.88 3.92
C THR A 201 4.63 9.32 2.50
N THR A 202 3.55 8.84 1.88
CA THR A 202 3.31 9.09 0.46
C THR A 202 1.99 9.82 0.28
N PHE A 203 2.01 10.98 -0.35
CA PHE A 203 0.79 11.63 -0.83
C PHE A 203 0.19 10.79 -1.97
N ILE A 204 -1.14 10.68 -2.02
CA ILE A 204 -1.88 9.82 -2.94
C ILE A 204 -1.47 10.01 -4.40
N ASP A 205 -1.28 11.25 -4.85
CA ASP A 205 -0.92 11.51 -6.25
C ASP A 205 0.52 11.13 -6.55
N ASN A 206 1.46 11.28 -5.60
CA ASN A 206 2.83 10.79 -5.76
C ASN A 206 2.86 9.25 -5.79
N ALA A 207 2.04 8.60 -4.96
CA ALA A 207 1.90 7.15 -5.00
C ALA A 207 1.37 6.68 -6.37
N ALA A 208 0.34 7.33 -6.91
CA ALA A 208 -0.18 7.02 -8.24
C ALA A 208 0.85 7.32 -9.34
N GLN A 209 1.51 8.48 -9.26
CA GLN A 209 2.60 8.89 -10.15
C GLN A 209 3.68 7.81 -10.25
N ALA A 210 4.18 7.30 -9.13
CA ALA A 210 5.18 6.23 -9.14
C ALA A 210 4.75 4.98 -9.92
N HIS A 211 3.45 4.63 -9.88
CA HIS A 211 2.93 3.49 -10.65
C HIS A 211 2.90 3.78 -12.14
N PHE A 212 2.58 5.02 -12.54
CA PHE A 212 2.61 5.43 -13.93
C PHE A 212 4.04 5.53 -14.46
N ASP A 213 4.94 6.19 -13.72
CA ASP A 213 6.35 6.33 -14.08
C ASP A 213 7.00 4.95 -14.27
N ALA A 214 6.73 4.02 -13.34
CA ALA A 214 7.20 2.64 -13.45
C ALA A 214 6.59 1.93 -14.67
N PHE A 215 5.28 2.07 -14.91
CA PHE A 215 4.58 1.46 -16.04
C PHE A 215 5.11 1.94 -17.40
N ASP A 216 5.35 3.24 -17.55
CA ASP A 216 5.81 3.85 -18.80
C ASP A 216 7.20 3.35 -19.20
N HIS A 217 8.03 3.00 -18.21
CA HIS A 217 9.36 2.41 -18.41
C HIS A 217 9.37 0.88 -18.39
N LEU A 218 8.25 0.23 -18.06
CA LEU A 218 8.18 -1.22 -17.88
C LEU A 218 8.07 -1.96 -19.22
N VAL A 219 9.20 -2.48 -19.67
CA VAL A 219 9.29 -3.43 -20.79
C VAL A 219 10.21 -4.59 -20.40
N VAL A 220 10.15 -5.69 -21.15
CA VAL A 220 11.03 -6.84 -20.94
C VAL A 220 12.49 -6.38 -21.05
N GLY A 221 13.29 -6.69 -20.02
CA GLY A 221 14.69 -6.26 -19.94
C GLY A 221 14.92 -4.82 -19.50
N ALA A 222 13.88 -4.05 -19.18
CA ALA A 222 14.03 -2.70 -18.64
C ALA A 222 14.79 -2.70 -17.31
N ALA A 223 15.43 -1.57 -16.98
CA ALA A 223 16.14 -1.42 -15.72
C ALA A 223 15.25 -1.66 -14.49
N CYS A 224 13.96 -1.35 -14.58
CA CYS A 224 12.99 -1.55 -13.51
C CYS A 224 12.35 -2.96 -13.45
N ALA A 225 12.54 -3.78 -14.49
CA ALA A 225 11.91 -5.08 -14.60
C ALA A 225 12.51 -6.09 -13.61
N GLY A 226 11.65 -6.86 -12.93
CA GLY A 226 12.02 -7.85 -11.93
C GLY A 226 12.53 -7.26 -10.61
N LYS A 227 12.29 -5.97 -10.34
CA LYS A 227 12.77 -5.29 -9.13
C LYS A 227 11.64 -4.71 -8.28
N ALA A 228 11.98 -4.48 -7.00
CA ALA A 228 11.13 -3.79 -6.04
C ALA A 228 11.69 -2.41 -5.69
N TYR A 229 10.80 -1.47 -5.37
CA TYR A 229 11.16 -0.08 -5.07
C TYR A 229 10.40 0.47 -3.88
N PHE A 230 11.07 1.16 -2.96
CA PHE A 230 10.39 1.98 -1.95
C PHE A 230 9.90 3.28 -2.58
N ILE A 231 8.66 3.65 -2.26
CA ILE A 231 8.02 4.87 -2.75
C ILE A 231 7.57 5.72 -1.55
N SER A 232 7.91 7.00 -1.56
CA SER A 232 7.57 7.97 -0.52
C SER A 232 7.56 9.41 -1.06
N ASN A 233 7.34 10.40 -0.20
CA ASN A 233 7.44 11.82 -0.57
C ASN A 233 8.87 12.36 -0.52
N GLY A 234 9.82 11.66 0.10
CA GLY A 234 11.21 12.13 0.20
C GLY A 234 11.39 13.29 1.18
N GLU A 235 10.41 13.50 2.06
CA GLU A 235 10.39 14.55 3.07
C GLU A 235 10.24 13.91 4.46
N PRO A 236 11.26 13.17 4.96
CA PRO A 236 11.17 12.49 6.24
C PRO A 236 10.98 13.50 7.38
N LEU A 237 9.89 13.35 8.12
CA LEU A 237 9.53 14.18 9.27
C LEU A 237 9.49 13.33 10.54
N GLU A 238 9.64 13.97 11.69
CA GLU A 238 9.32 13.32 12.96
C GLU A 238 7.84 12.90 12.97
N MET A 239 7.55 11.68 13.42
CA MET A 239 6.20 11.13 13.50
C MET A 239 5.24 12.07 14.23
N ARG A 240 5.71 12.73 15.30
CA ARG A 240 4.92 13.72 16.05
C ARG A 240 4.52 14.93 15.21
N VAL A 241 5.47 15.47 14.45
CA VAL A 241 5.24 16.62 13.59
C VAL A 241 4.27 16.25 12.48
N LEU A 242 4.50 15.14 11.79
CA LEU A 242 3.65 14.69 10.70
C LEU A 242 2.23 14.39 11.15
N LEU A 243 2.06 13.62 12.24
CA LEU A 243 0.73 13.27 12.76
C LEU A 243 -0.08 14.52 13.09
N ASN A 244 0.52 15.47 13.81
CA ASN A 244 -0.21 16.68 14.21
C ASN A 244 -0.49 17.60 13.01
N LYS A 245 0.35 17.61 11.97
CA LYS A 245 0.05 18.30 10.71
C LYS A 245 -1.16 17.67 9.98
N LEU A 246 -1.22 16.34 9.90
CA LEU A 246 -2.36 15.63 9.30
C LEU A 246 -3.65 15.88 10.07
N LEU A 247 -3.59 15.85 11.41
CA LEU A 247 -4.75 16.13 12.26
C LEU A 247 -5.24 17.58 12.11
N ALA A 248 -4.32 18.54 12.06
CA ALA A 248 -4.66 19.95 11.84
C ALA A 248 -5.33 20.16 10.47
N ALA A 249 -4.88 19.47 9.42
CA ALA A 249 -5.48 19.56 8.09
C ALA A 249 -6.94 19.10 8.04
N VAL A 250 -7.42 18.32 9.01
CA VAL A 250 -8.81 17.82 9.08
C VAL A 250 -9.56 18.31 10.32
N ASP A 251 -9.11 19.43 10.91
CA ASP A 251 -9.69 20.03 12.11
C ASP A 251 -9.88 19.03 13.26
N ALA A 252 -8.83 18.24 13.52
CA ALA A 252 -8.77 17.31 14.65
C ALA A 252 -7.77 17.81 15.71
N PRO A 253 -8.04 17.56 17.01
CA PRO A 253 -7.19 18.06 18.09
C PRO A 253 -5.80 17.42 18.03
N PRO A 254 -4.73 18.15 18.41
CA PRO A 254 -3.39 17.62 18.41
C PRO A 254 -3.21 16.55 19.49
N VAL A 255 -2.27 15.64 19.24
CA VAL A 255 -1.84 14.65 20.22
C VAL A 255 -0.58 15.15 20.92
N THR A 256 -0.57 15.07 22.24
CA THR A 256 0.60 15.41 23.07
C THR A 256 1.04 14.22 23.95
N LYS A 257 0.09 13.35 24.33
CA LYS A 257 0.30 12.20 25.22
C LYS A 257 1.16 11.12 24.56
N THR A 258 1.99 10.48 25.37
CA THR A 258 2.89 9.39 24.98
C THR A 258 2.61 8.13 25.80
N ILE A 259 3.04 6.98 25.28
CA ILE A 259 3.13 5.70 25.99
C ILE A 259 4.46 5.04 25.64
N SER A 260 5.07 4.33 26.60
CA SER A 260 6.31 3.61 26.30
C SER A 260 6.05 2.46 25.33
N PHE A 261 7.06 2.11 24.52
CA PHE A 261 7.01 0.94 23.63
C PHE A 261 6.65 -0.33 24.40
N LYS A 262 7.26 -0.57 25.57
CA LYS A 262 6.96 -1.74 26.41
C LYS A 262 5.48 -1.80 26.81
N THR A 263 4.88 -0.66 27.15
CA THR A 263 3.45 -0.59 27.47
C THR A 263 2.59 -0.84 26.24
N ALA A 264 2.90 -0.21 25.10
CA ALA A 264 2.18 -0.42 23.84
C ALA A 264 2.23 -1.90 23.40
N TYR A 265 3.40 -2.53 23.48
CA TYR A 265 3.61 -3.93 23.14
C TYR A 265 2.79 -4.88 24.03
N ARG A 266 2.78 -4.65 25.35
CA ARG A 266 1.95 -5.42 26.30
C ARG A 266 0.46 -5.27 26.01
N ILE A 267 -0.01 -4.05 25.77
CA ILE A 267 -1.40 -3.79 25.38
C ILE A 267 -1.72 -4.57 24.10
N GLY A 268 -0.83 -4.52 23.10
CA GLY A 268 -0.97 -5.29 21.87
C GLY A 268 -1.11 -6.79 22.13
N ALA A 269 -0.22 -7.39 22.92
CA ALA A 269 -0.27 -8.82 23.25
C ALA A 269 -1.58 -9.22 23.96
N VAL A 270 -2.06 -8.38 24.89
CA VAL A 270 -3.34 -8.61 25.58
C VAL A 270 -4.51 -8.49 24.62
N CYS A 271 -4.53 -7.47 23.76
CA CYS A 271 -5.60 -7.28 22.78
C CYS A 271 -5.66 -8.47 21.80
N GLU A 272 -4.53 -8.91 21.27
CA GLU A 272 -4.44 -10.06 20.37
C GLU A 272 -4.92 -11.37 21.03
N ARG A 273 -4.72 -11.53 22.34
CA ARG A 273 -5.21 -12.72 23.06
C ARG A 273 -6.70 -12.64 23.38
N LEU A 274 -7.21 -11.45 23.75
CA LEU A 274 -8.59 -11.27 24.18
C LEU A 274 -9.57 -11.10 23.02
N TRP A 275 -9.19 -10.47 21.90
CA TRP A 275 -10.08 -10.26 20.75
C TRP A 275 -10.70 -11.56 20.19
N PRO A 276 -9.91 -12.62 19.92
CA PRO A 276 -10.47 -13.86 19.41
C PRO A 276 -11.23 -14.63 20.50
N LEU A 277 -10.76 -14.56 21.76
CA LEU A 277 -11.40 -15.21 22.91
C LEU A 277 -12.79 -14.63 23.19
N LEU A 278 -12.93 -13.30 23.14
CA LEU A 278 -14.16 -12.57 23.40
C LEU A 278 -15.02 -12.38 22.15
N ARG A 279 -14.56 -12.85 20.98
CA ARG A 279 -15.24 -12.72 19.67
C ARG A 279 -15.64 -11.27 19.34
N LEU A 280 -14.80 -10.32 19.71
CA LEU A 280 -15.05 -8.90 19.46
C LEU A 280 -15.01 -8.61 17.96
N ARG A 281 -15.96 -7.80 17.49
CA ARG A 281 -16.01 -7.36 16.09
C ARG A 281 -14.95 -6.27 15.83
N GLY A 282 -14.37 -6.29 14.63
CA GLY A 282 -13.39 -5.29 14.19
C GLY A 282 -11.95 -5.57 14.62
N GLU A 283 -11.04 -4.66 14.26
CA GLU A 283 -9.62 -4.76 14.59
C GLU A 283 -9.36 -4.28 16.04
N PRO A 284 -8.44 -4.93 16.78
CA PRO A 284 -8.01 -4.46 18.08
C PRO A 284 -7.39 -3.05 17.99
N PRO A 285 -7.54 -2.22 19.03
CA PRO A 285 -7.01 -0.85 19.03
C PRO A 285 -5.48 -0.78 19.01
N MET A 286 -4.80 -1.86 19.37
CA MET A 286 -3.35 -2.03 19.32
C MET A 286 -3.01 -3.49 19.07
N THR A 287 -2.04 -3.75 18.20
CA THR A 287 -1.37 -5.05 18.01
C THR A 287 0.11 -4.87 18.31
N ARG A 288 0.83 -5.96 18.57
CA ARG A 288 2.30 -5.92 18.72
C ARG A 288 2.95 -5.38 17.44
N PHE A 289 2.46 -5.80 16.27
CA PHE A 289 2.88 -5.28 14.98
C PHE A 289 2.69 -3.75 14.87
N LEU A 290 1.53 -3.23 15.29
CA LEU A 290 1.29 -1.78 15.27
C LEU A 290 2.20 -1.03 16.24
N ALA A 291 2.47 -1.58 17.43
CA ALA A 291 3.36 -0.99 18.42
C ALA A 291 4.81 -0.87 17.88
N GLU A 292 5.29 -1.88 17.16
CA GLU A 292 6.60 -1.86 16.49
C GLU A 292 6.64 -0.83 15.36
N GLN A 293 5.67 -0.87 14.45
CA GLN A 293 5.58 0.06 13.31
C GLN A 293 5.55 1.53 13.73
N LEU A 294 4.91 1.84 14.88
CA LEU A 294 4.81 3.20 15.40
C LEU A 294 6.09 3.71 16.09
N CYS A 295 6.97 2.81 16.55
CA CYS A 295 8.15 3.18 17.34
C CYS A 295 9.46 3.14 16.55
N THR A 296 9.50 2.41 15.44
CA THR A 296 10.74 2.21 14.66
C THR A 296 10.87 3.28 13.56
N PRO A 297 12.03 3.97 13.45
CA PRO A 297 12.33 4.84 12.31
C PRO A 297 12.27 4.06 11.00
N HIS A 298 11.59 4.64 10.01
CA HIS A 298 11.60 4.09 8.67
C HIS A 298 11.52 5.23 7.66
N TRP A 299 12.60 5.46 6.96
CA TRP A 299 12.63 6.29 5.77
C TRP A 299 13.53 5.61 4.76
N TYR A 300 13.18 5.69 3.48
CA TYR A 300 13.76 4.83 2.45
C TYR A 300 14.39 5.68 1.37
N SER A 301 15.48 5.18 0.78
CA SER A 301 16.01 5.80 -0.43
C SER A 301 15.15 5.45 -1.62
N MET A 302 14.74 6.49 -2.34
CA MET A 302 14.07 6.38 -3.64
C MET A 302 15.06 6.51 -4.80
N GLU A 303 16.37 6.53 -4.52
CA GLU A 303 17.40 6.62 -5.55
C GLU A 303 17.27 5.54 -6.63
N PRO A 304 16.99 4.25 -6.29
CA PRO A 304 16.78 3.24 -7.31
C PRO A 304 15.58 3.56 -8.22
N ALA A 305 14.49 4.11 -7.66
CA ALA A 305 13.29 4.48 -8.42
C ALA A 305 13.56 5.67 -9.34
N ARG A 306 14.28 6.68 -8.84
CA ARG A 306 14.73 7.84 -9.62
C ARG A 306 15.63 7.42 -10.77
N ARG A 307 16.58 6.50 -10.52
CA ARG A 307 17.52 5.99 -11.52
C ARG A 307 16.83 5.15 -12.59
N ASP A 308 15.97 4.21 -12.19
CA ASP A 308 15.48 3.16 -13.10
C ASP A 308 14.22 3.57 -13.89
N PHE A 309 13.43 4.53 -13.39
CA PHE A 309 12.21 5.02 -14.07
C PHE A 309 11.89 6.50 -13.79
N GLY A 310 12.85 7.29 -13.29
CA GLY A 310 12.72 8.75 -13.23
C GLY A 310 11.81 9.29 -12.13
N TYR A 311 11.39 8.46 -11.16
CA TYR A 311 10.45 8.92 -10.13
C TYR A 311 11.04 10.03 -9.26
N VAL A 312 10.36 11.17 -9.26
CA VAL A 312 10.59 12.31 -8.37
C VAL A 312 9.21 12.78 -7.87
N PRO A 313 8.97 12.86 -6.55
CA PRO A 313 7.69 13.32 -6.01
C PRO A 313 7.33 14.73 -6.51
N GLN A 314 6.15 14.90 -7.10
CA GLN A 314 5.70 16.20 -7.61
C GLN A 314 4.98 17.04 -6.55
N VAL A 315 4.36 16.39 -5.56
CA VAL A 315 3.60 17.05 -4.49
C VAL A 315 4.38 16.98 -3.18
N SER A 316 4.81 18.13 -2.65
CA SER A 316 5.39 18.22 -1.30
C SER A 316 4.38 17.83 -0.22
N ILE A 317 4.84 17.45 0.99
CA ILE A 317 3.95 17.24 2.14
C ILE A 317 3.16 18.53 2.43
N ALA A 318 3.77 19.70 2.30
CA ALA A 318 3.10 20.97 2.54
C ALA A 318 1.93 21.22 1.57
N GLU A 319 2.12 20.92 0.28
CA GLU A 319 1.04 21.01 -0.73
C GLU A 319 -0.01 19.93 -0.49
N GLY A 320 0.39 18.68 -0.26
CA GLY A 320 -0.54 17.59 0.00
C GLY A 320 -1.44 17.86 1.22
N LEU A 321 -0.91 18.50 2.27
CA LEU A 321 -1.69 18.92 3.44
C LEU A 321 -2.72 20.01 3.09
N ARG A 322 -2.41 20.92 2.17
CA ARG A 322 -3.37 21.91 1.66
C ARG A 322 -4.48 21.24 0.85
N CYS A 323 -4.15 20.31 -0.03
CA CYS A 323 -5.11 19.50 -0.78
C CYS A 323 -6.04 18.72 0.17
N LEU A 324 -5.46 18.04 1.16
CA LEU A 324 -6.19 17.30 2.18
C LEU A 324 -7.17 18.21 2.94
N ALA A 325 -6.73 19.40 3.38
CA ALA A 325 -7.59 20.36 4.08
C ALA A 325 -8.70 20.92 3.19
N ALA A 326 -8.44 21.06 1.90
CA ALA A 326 -9.41 21.52 0.93
C ALA A 326 -10.41 20.43 0.49
N GLY A 327 -10.17 19.16 0.86
CA GLY A 327 -10.92 18.01 0.37
C GLY A 327 -10.83 17.83 -1.16
N ARG A 328 -9.75 18.33 -1.78
CA ARG A 328 -9.53 18.38 -3.22
C ARG A 328 -8.33 17.54 -3.60
#